data_AF-A0A485NGW5-F1
#
_entry.id   AF-A0A485NGW5-F1
#
_cell.length_a   1.000
_cell.length_b   1.000
_cell.length_c   1.000
_cell.angle_alpha   90.00
_cell.angle_beta   90.00
_cell.angle_gamma   90.00
#
_symmetry.space_group_name_H-M   'P 1'
#
loop_
_entity.id
_entity.type
_entity.pdbx_description
1 polymer ?
#
loop_
_entity_poly.entity_id
_entity_poly.type
_entity_poly.pdbx_seq_one_letter_code
_entity_poly.pdbx_strand_id
1 'polypeptide(L)'
;MAAVSVYESPVGGFSFDNCRRNAVLEADFAKKGYKLPTARKTGTTIAGVVYKDGIVLGADTRATEGMVVADKNCSKIHFISPNIYCCGAGTAADTDMTTQLISSNLELHSLSTGRLPRVVTANRMLKQMLFRYQGYIGAALVLGGVDVTGPHLYSIYPHGSTDKLPYVTMGSGSLAAMAVFEDKFRPDMEEEEAKKLVSEAIAAGIFNDLGSGSNIDLCVISKSKLDFLRPYSVPNKKGTRFGRYRCEKGTTAVLTERVTSLEVEVLEETVQTMDTS
;
A
#
# COMPACT_ATOMS: atom_id res chain seq x y z
N MET A 1 -21.51 32.67 -30.30
CA MET A 1 -22.11 32.26 -29.01
C MET A 1 -21.29 31.08 -28.49
N ALA A 2 -20.30 31.36 -27.64
CA ALA A 2 -19.46 30.33 -27.05
C ALA A 2 -20.26 29.61 -25.96
N ALA A 3 -20.42 28.30 -26.12
CA ALA A 3 -21.08 27.46 -25.13
C ALA A 3 -20.26 27.48 -23.84
N VAL A 4 -20.91 27.85 -22.74
CA VAL A 4 -20.36 27.73 -21.39
C VAL A 4 -20.19 26.23 -21.12
N SER A 5 -18.98 25.74 -21.32
CA SER A 5 -18.54 24.45 -20.80
C SER A 5 -18.61 24.55 -19.28
N VAL A 6 -19.69 24.00 -18.70
CA VAL A 6 -19.77 23.76 -17.27
C VAL A 6 -18.75 22.69 -16.99
N TYR A 7 -17.58 23.10 -16.49
CA TYR A 7 -16.52 22.19 -16.05
C TYR A 7 -17.07 21.42 -14.85
N GLU A 8 -17.67 20.26 -15.10
CA GLU A 8 -18.09 19.34 -14.05
C GLU A 8 -16.80 18.94 -13.32
N SER A 9 -16.69 19.33 -12.05
CA SER A 9 -15.49 19.00 -11.26
C SER A 9 -15.33 17.48 -11.27
N PRO A 10 -14.12 16.95 -11.51
CA PRO A 10 -13.91 15.51 -11.51
C PRO A 10 -14.45 14.93 -10.19
N VAL A 11 -15.36 13.97 -10.32
CA VAL A 11 -15.95 13.28 -9.17
C VAL A 11 -14.83 12.48 -8.53
N GLY A 12 -14.19 13.05 -7.50
CA GLY A 12 -13.12 12.38 -6.77
C GLY A 12 -13.63 11.04 -6.23
N GLY A 13 -12.75 10.05 -6.09
CA GLY A 13 -13.10 8.67 -5.73
C GLY A 13 -13.77 8.47 -4.36
N PHE A 14 -14.05 9.54 -3.61
CA PHE A 14 -14.72 9.48 -2.31
C PHE A 14 -15.88 10.50 -2.24
N SER A 15 -17.10 10.04 -1.94
CA SER A 15 -18.31 10.87 -1.70
C SER A 15 -18.80 10.71 -0.26
N PHE A 16 -19.00 11.83 0.43
CA PHE A 16 -19.39 11.86 1.86
C PHE A 16 -20.72 12.58 2.09
N ASP A 17 -21.49 12.88 1.03
CA ASP A 17 -22.77 13.61 1.12
C ASP A 17 -23.77 12.90 2.05
N ASN A 18 -23.65 11.58 2.14
CA ASN A 18 -24.50 10.74 2.97
C ASN A 18 -23.96 10.49 4.38
N CYS A 19 -22.80 11.03 4.78
CA CYS A 19 -22.20 10.72 6.10
C CYS A 19 -23.09 11.15 7.26
N ARG A 20 -23.70 12.34 7.19
CA ARG A 20 -24.62 12.82 8.24
C ARG A 20 -25.88 11.95 8.33
N ARG A 21 -26.44 11.56 7.18
CA ARG A 21 -27.58 10.64 7.11
C ARG A 21 -27.19 9.27 7.70
N ASN A 22 -26.04 8.74 7.32
CA ASN A 22 -25.55 7.44 7.78
C ASN A 22 -25.31 7.45 9.29
N ALA A 23 -24.81 8.53 9.89
CA ALA A 23 -24.64 8.67 11.33
C ALA A 23 -25.99 8.67 12.09
N VAL A 24 -27.02 9.34 11.55
CA VAL A 24 -28.38 9.29 12.13
C VAL A 24 -28.96 7.88 12.01
N LEU A 25 -28.83 7.24 10.84
CA LEU A 25 -29.27 5.87 10.64
C LEU A 25 -28.55 4.91 11.58
N GLU A 26 -27.25 5.04 11.76
CA GLU A 26 -26.45 4.24 12.70
C GLU A 26 -26.99 4.36 14.13
N ALA A 27 -27.24 5.58 14.60
CA ALA A 27 -27.79 5.80 15.93
C ALA A 27 -29.19 5.17 16.10
N ASP A 28 -30.04 5.23 15.08
CA ASP A 28 -31.40 4.66 15.13
C ASP A 28 -31.42 3.14 14.96
N PHE A 29 -30.54 2.57 14.13
CA PHE A 29 -30.36 1.13 13.99
C PHE A 29 -29.76 0.51 15.26
N ALA A 30 -28.81 1.21 15.92
CA ALA A 30 -28.23 0.78 17.18
C ALA A 30 -29.29 0.69 18.29
N LYS A 31 -30.22 1.66 18.38
CA LYS A 31 -31.38 1.59 19.31
C LYS A 31 -32.28 0.38 19.06
N LYS A 32 -32.36 -0.06 17.81
CA LYS A 32 -33.14 -1.22 17.38
C LYS A 32 -32.34 -2.55 17.41
N GLY A 33 -31.10 -2.54 17.90
CA GLY A 33 -30.25 -3.72 18.02
C GLY A 33 -29.58 -4.19 16.72
N TYR A 34 -29.67 -3.42 15.64
CA TYR A 34 -29.03 -3.76 14.36
C TYR A 34 -27.61 -3.16 14.28
N LYS A 35 -26.68 -3.93 13.70
CA LYS A 35 -25.31 -3.48 13.41
C LYS A 35 -25.15 -3.19 11.92
N LEU A 36 -24.56 -2.05 11.60
CA LEU A 36 -24.22 -1.71 10.22
C LEU A 36 -23.01 -2.51 9.73
N PRO A 37 -22.86 -2.70 8.40
CA PRO A 37 -21.64 -3.25 7.82
C PRO A 37 -20.45 -2.34 8.13
N THR A 38 -19.38 -2.90 8.68
CA THR A 38 -18.14 -2.17 8.95
C THR A 38 -17.15 -2.34 7.81
N ALA A 39 -16.38 -1.29 7.51
CA ALA A 39 -15.24 -1.40 6.59
C ALA A 39 -14.29 -2.51 7.06
N ARG A 40 -13.87 -3.38 6.14
CA ARG A 40 -12.98 -4.49 6.46
C ARG A 40 -11.55 -3.97 6.59
N LYS A 41 -10.96 -4.16 7.76
CA LYS A 41 -9.55 -3.89 8.01
C LYS A 41 -8.74 -5.15 7.73
N THR A 42 -7.56 -4.96 7.15
CA THR A 42 -6.59 -6.04 6.98
C THR A 42 -5.67 -6.09 8.19
N GLY A 43 -5.29 -7.29 8.61
CA GLY A 43 -4.13 -7.49 9.44
C GLY A 43 -2.86 -7.18 8.66
N THR A 44 -1.96 -6.38 9.24
CA THR A 44 -0.80 -5.82 8.54
C THR A 44 0.27 -5.43 9.55
N THR A 45 1.55 -5.65 9.22
CA THR A 45 2.68 -5.00 9.90
C THR A 45 3.50 -4.25 8.88
N ILE A 46 3.64 -2.92 9.07
CA ILE A 46 4.54 -2.08 8.28
C ILE A 46 5.50 -1.34 9.22
N ALA A 47 6.72 -1.14 8.76
CA ALA A 47 7.77 -0.50 9.54
C ALA A 47 8.70 0.30 8.62
N GLY A 48 9.40 1.28 9.19
CA GLY A 48 10.43 2.04 8.50
C GLY A 48 11.51 2.52 9.45
N VAL A 49 12.73 2.65 8.94
CA VAL A 49 13.88 3.20 9.68
C VAL A 49 14.71 4.11 8.78
N VAL A 50 15.19 5.21 9.35
CA VAL A 50 16.20 6.08 8.76
C VAL A 50 17.57 5.54 9.13
N TYR A 51 18.43 5.35 8.13
CA TYR A 51 19.82 4.97 8.29
C TYR A 51 20.73 6.07 7.73
N LYS A 52 22.05 5.94 7.84
CA LYS A 52 22.99 7.04 7.55
C LYS A 52 22.85 7.64 6.14
N ASP A 53 22.54 6.82 5.12
CA ASP A 53 22.49 7.25 3.72
C ASP A 53 21.05 7.33 3.14
N GLY A 54 20.03 6.94 3.92
CA GLY A 54 18.70 6.77 3.36
C GLY A 54 17.65 6.22 4.33
N ILE A 55 16.66 5.53 3.75
CA ILE A 55 15.53 4.91 4.47
C ILE A 55 15.36 3.47 4.01
N VAL A 56 15.00 2.59 4.95
CA VAL A 56 14.46 1.27 4.64
C VAL A 56 13.01 1.20 5.11
N LEU A 57 12.11 0.87 4.20
CA LEU A 57 10.72 0.55 4.47
C LEU A 57 10.52 -0.97 4.39
N GLY A 58 9.64 -1.51 5.23
CA GLY A 58 9.31 -2.93 5.24
C GLY A 58 7.83 -3.20 5.48
N ALA A 59 7.35 -4.28 4.90
CA ALA A 59 5.97 -4.74 5.04
C ALA A 59 5.85 -6.25 4.90
N ASP A 60 4.85 -6.85 5.54
CA ASP A 60 4.44 -8.23 5.27
C ASP A 60 3.49 -8.32 4.05
N THR A 61 3.31 -9.50 3.46
CA THR A 61 2.50 -9.67 2.22
C THR A 61 1.12 -10.29 2.42
N ARG A 62 0.66 -10.50 3.66
CA ARG A 62 -0.68 -11.04 3.93
C ARG A 62 -1.76 -9.95 3.89
N ALA A 63 -2.90 -10.23 3.29
CA ALA A 63 -4.12 -9.43 3.45
C ALA A 63 -5.26 -10.33 3.95
N THR A 64 -5.91 -9.94 5.04
CA THR A 64 -7.03 -10.69 5.63
C THR A 64 -8.38 -10.04 5.33
N GLU A 65 -9.40 -10.88 5.16
CA GLU A 65 -10.80 -10.47 5.12
C GLU A 65 -11.52 -11.06 6.34
N GLY A 66 -11.57 -10.28 7.43
CA GLY A 66 -11.93 -10.83 8.74
C GLY A 66 -10.86 -11.82 9.22
N MET A 67 -11.26 -13.04 9.57
CA MET A 67 -10.34 -14.09 10.07
C MET A 67 -9.79 -14.99 8.95
N VAL A 68 -10.10 -14.71 7.69
CA VAL A 68 -9.65 -15.50 6.53
C VAL A 68 -8.55 -14.75 5.79
N VAL A 69 -7.48 -15.44 5.42
CA VAL A 69 -6.45 -14.86 4.54
C VAL A 69 -6.98 -14.78 3.12
N ALA A 70 -7.23 -13.57 2.63
CA ALA A 70 -7.75 -13.30 1.29
C ALA A 70 -6.62 -13.34 0.25
N ASP A 71 -5.49 -12.71 0.56
CA ASP A 71 -4.29 -12.72 -0.28
C ASP A 71 -3.04 -13.04 0.54
N LYS A 72 -2.15 -13.86 -0.03
CA LYS A 72 -0.87 -14.25 0.57
C LYS A 72 0.29 -13.41 0.05
N ASN A 73 0.12 -12.69 -1.06
CA ASN A 73 1.17 -11.94 -1.73
C ASN A 73 0.71 -10.54 -2.15
N CYS A 74 0.02 -9.85 -1.25
CA CYS A 74 -0.41 -8.46 -1.41
C CYS A 74 0.78 -7.49 -1.27
N SER A 75 0.81 -6.42 -2.05
CA SER A 75 1.82 -5.37 -1.92
C SER A 75 1.29 -4.21 -1.10
N LYS A 76 2.08 -3.78 -0.11
CA LYS A 76 1.70 -2.69 0.81
C LYS A 76 2.62 -1.49 0.72
N ILE A 77 3.66 -1.55 -0.10
CA ILE A 77 4.64 -0.48 -0.29
C ILE A 77 4.34 0.16 -1.65
N HIS A 78 3.70 1.33 -1.62
CA HIS A 78 3.20 2.01 -2.80
C HIS A 78 4.19 3.06 -3.31
N PHE A 79 4.31 3.16 -4.62
CA PHE A 79 5.09 4.19 -5.29
C PHE A 79 4.38 5.55 -5.20
N ILE A 80 5.12 6.61 -4.85
CA ILE A 80 4.62 7.99 -4.84
C ILE A 80 5.42 8.87 -5.82
N SER A 81 6.75 8.77 -5.79
CA SER A 81 7.64 9.43 -6.75
C SER A 81 8.95 8.63 -6.83
N PRO A 82 9.86 8.92 -7.79
CA PRO A 82 11.11 8.17 -7.92
C PRO A 82 11.99 8.11 -6.65
N ASN A 83 11.77 9.03 -5.70
CA ASN A 83 12.50 9.14 -4.44
C ASN A 83 11.63 9.00 -3.19
N ILE A 84 10.34 8.67 -3.33
CA ILE A 84 9.37 8.60 -2.22
C ILE A 84 8.49 7.35 -2.39
N TYR A 85 8.42 6.55 -1.34
CA TYR A 85 7.47 5.44 -1.21
C TYR A 85 6.62 5.60 0.06
N CYS A 86 5.48 4.95 0.07
CA CYS A 86 4.54 5.00 1.18
C CYS A 86 4.02 3.59 1.48
N CYS A 87 4.15 3.14 2.73
CA CYS A 87 3.52 1.91 3.17
C CYS A 87 2.09 2.18 3.65
N GLY A 88 1.16 1.29 3.29
CA GLY A 88 -0.25 1.35 3.67
C GLY A 88 -0.63 0.33 4.74
N ALA A 89 -1.38 0.76 5.76
CA ALA A 89 -2.05 -0.07 6.74
C ALA A 89 -3.48 0.45 7.02
N GLY A 90 -4.34 -0.41 7.57
CA GLY A 90 -5.74 -0.09 7.86
C GLY A 90 -6.69 -0.65 6.80
N THR A 91 -7.55 0.20 6.24
CA THR A 91 -8.44 -0.21 5.13
C THR A 91 -7.65 -0.19 3.82
N ALA A 92 -7.42 -1.35 3.21
CA ALA A 92 -6.57 -1.47 2.01
C ALA A 92 -7.01 -0.58 0.84
N ALA A 93 -8.32 -0.54 0.55
CA ALA A 93 -8.83 0.30 -0.53
C ALA A 93 -8.62 1.81 -0.26
N ASP A 94 -8.73 2.24 0.99
CA ASP A 94 -8.50 3.63 1.37
C ASP A 94 -7.03 4.01 1.16
N THR A 95 -6.09 3.12 1.52
CA THR A 95 -4.66 3.35 1.31
C THR A 95 -4.29 3.38 -0.17
N ASP A 96 -4.83 2.47 -0.98
CA ASP A 96 -4.58 2.41 -2.42
C ASP A 96 -5.03 3.69 -3.11
N MET A 97 -6.29 4.09 -2.91
CA MET A 97 -6.84 5.26 -3.60
C MET A 97 -6.22 6.56 -3.09
N THR A 98 -5.90 6.64 -1.80
CA THR A 98 -5.23 7.82 -1.22
C THR A 98 -3.82 7.97 -1.78
N THR A 99 -3.03 6.90 -1.81
CA THR A 99 -1.65 6.97 -2.32
C THR A 99 -1.60 7.22 -3.82
N GLN A 100 -2.49 6.62 -4.62
CA GLN A 100 -2.59 6.87 -6.06
C GLN A 100 -2.92 8.34 -6.38
N LEU A 101 -3.90 8.92 -5.68
CA LEU A 101 -4.27 10.32 -5.88
C LEU A 101 -3.09 11.27 -5.56
N ILE A 102 -2.36 11.00 -4.49
CA ILE A 102 -1.23 11.83 -4.07
C ILE A 102 -0.05 11.67 -5.01
N SER A 103 0.21 10.44 -5.48
CA SER A 103 1.21 10.13 -6.50
C SER A 103 0.95 10.93 -7.79
N SER A 104 -0.28 10.89 -8.30
CA SER A 104 -0.69 11.65 -9.50
C SER A 104 -0.52 13.18 -9.32
N ASN A 105 -0.94 13.72 -8.17
CA ASN A 105 -0.77 15.15 -7.89
C ASN A 105 0.72 15.54 -7.76
N LEU A 106 1.56 14.66 -7.23
CA LEU A 106 3.00 14.89 -7.12
C LEU A 106 3.71 14.80 -8.46
N GLU A 107 3.28 13.91 -9.35
CA GLU A 107 3.77 13.85 -10.72
C GLU A 107 3.43 15.13 -11.49
N LEU A 108 2.20 15.62 -11.38
CA LEU A 108 1.82 16.91 -11.96
C LEU A 108 2.68 18.05 -11.39
N HIS A 109 2.90 18.06 -10.07
CA HIS A 109 3.74 19.07 -9.41
C HIS A 109 5.21 19.00 -9.86
N SER A 110 5.77 17.80 -10.03
CA SER A 110 7.17 17.61 -10.46
C SER A 110 7.36 18.05 -11.91
N LEU A 111 6.41 17.72 -12.80
CA LEU A 111 6.41 18.14 -14.19
C LEU A 111 6.30 19.67 -14.32
N SER A 112 5.44 20.31 -13.53
CA SER A 112 5.29 21.76 -13.53
C SER A 112 6.53 22.49 -12.99
N THR A 113 7.16 21.96 -11.95
CA THR A 113 8.35 22.59 -11.35
C THR A 113 9.66 22.22 -12.04
N GLY A 114 9.66 21.18 -12.88
CA GLY A 114 10.86 20.61 -13.50
C GLY A 114 11.86 20.06 -12.49
N ARG A 115 11.41 19.70 -11.28
CA ARG A 115 12.27 19.30 -10.16
C ARG A 115 11.74 18.07 -9.45
N LEU A 116 12.66 17.35 -8.80
CA LEU A 116 12.31 16.19 -7.98
C LEU A 116 11.45 16.62 -6.76
N PRO A 117 10.34 15.93 -6.46
CA PRO A 117 9.50 16.22 -5.30
C PRO A 117 10.23 16.12 -3.96
N ARG A 118 9.79 16.95 -2.99
CA ARG A 118 10.22 16.86 -1.59
C ARG A 118 9.24 16.04 -0.77
N VAL A 119 9.74 15.32 0.23
CA VAL A 119 8.92 14.44 1.09
C VAL A 119 7.88 15.25 1.88
N VAL A 120 8.23 16.48 2.26
CA VAL A 120 7.34 17.40 2.98
C VAL A 120 6.09 17.76 2.18
N THR A 121 6.16 17.75 0.85
CA THR A 121 5.02 18.05 -0.03
C THR A 121 4.02 16.91 0.02
N ALA A 122 4.48 15.65 -0.16
CA ALA A 122 3.65 14.45 0.03
C ALA A 122 2.98 14.43 1.40
N ASN A 123 3.77 14.64 2.47
CA ASN A 123 3.27 14.67 3.85
C ASN A 123 2.16 15.71 4.03
N ARG A 124 2.36 16.92 3.48
CA ARG A 124 1.37 18.00 3.57
C ARG A 124 0.07 17.67 2.86
N MET A 125 0.14 17.15 1.64
CA MET A 125 -1.03 16.78 0.84
C MET A 125 -1.83 15.68 1.54
N LEU A 126 -1.15 14.64 2.03
CA LEU A 126 -1.77 13.53 2.75
C LEU A 126 -2.51 13.99 4.00
N LYS A 127 -1.85 14.74 4.89
CA LYS A 127 -2.50 15.17 6.13
C LYS A 127 -3.69 16.10 5.91
N GLN A 128 -3.61 17.01 4.94
CA GLN A 128 -4.71 17.92 4.64
C GLN A 128 -5.90 17.16 4.05
N MET A 129 -5.65 16.20 3.17
CA MET A 129 -6.69 15.34 2.61
C MET A 129 -7.36 14.49 3.69
N LEU A 130 -6.58 13.78 4.51
CA LEU A 130 -7.11 12.92 5.57
C LEU A 130 -7.87 13.72 6.64
N PHE A 131 -7.33 14.88 7.04
CA PHE A 131 -8.01 15.77 7.97
C PHE A 131 -9.32 16.32 7.39
N ARG A 132 -9.39 16.63 6.09
CA ARG A 132 -10.64 17.05 5.44
C ARG A 132 -11.76 16.03 5.62
N TYR A 133 -11.43 14.74 5.67
CA TYR A 133 -12.38 13.65 5.88
C TYR A 133 -12.50 13.21 7.33
N GLN A 134 -11.93 13.94 8.29
CA GLN A 134 -12.13 13.76 9.73
C GLN A 134 -11.92 12.31 10.22
N GLY A 135 -11.05 11.54 9.55
CA GLY A 135 -10.76 10.14 9.89
C GLY A 135 -11.71 9.08 9.33
N TYR A 136 -12.66 9.45 8.47
CA TYR A 136 -13.50 8.46 7.78
C TYR A 136 -12.71 7.61 6.77
N ILE A 137 -11.63 8.16 6.21
CA ILE A 137 -10.68 7.41 5.39
C ILE A 137 -9.70 6.71 6.33
N GLY A 138 -9.79 5.38 6.42
CA GLY A 138 -9.05 4.54 7.35
C GLY A 138 -7.61 4.23 6.92
N ALA A 139 -6.90 5.20 6.36
CA ALA A 139 -5.54 5.04 5.86
C ALA A 139 -4.50 5.42 6.93
N ALA A 140 -3.79 4.42 7.44
CA ALA A 140 -2.60 4.59 8.26
C ALA A 140 -1.37 4.43 7.37
N LEU A 141 -0.53 5.46 7.29
CA LEU A 141 0.54 5.53 6.29
C LEU A 141 1.90 5.73 6.94
N VAL A 142 2.90 5.04 6.42
CA VAL A 142 4.32 5.32 6.69
C VAL A 142 4.93 5.87 5.42
N LEU A 143 5.23 7.16 5.41
CA LEU A 143 5.77 7.87 4.27
C LEU A 143 7.28 8.05 4.43
N GLY A 144 8.06 7.49 3.51
CA GLY A 144 9.52 7.60 3.51
C GLY A 144 10.05 8.06 2.17
N GLY A 145 11.01 8.97 2.19
CA GLY A 145 11.75 9.34 0.99
C GLY A 145 13.04 10.07 1.29
N VAL A 146 13.87 10.21 0.25
CA VAL A 146 15.12 10.97 0.31
C VAL A 146 15.01 12.16 -0.61
N ASP A 147 15.18 13.36 -0.07
CA ASP A 147 15.20 14.59 -0.86
C ASP A 147 16.53 15.34 -0.71
N VAL A 148 16.61 16.52 -1.33
CA VAL A 148 17.82 17.36 -1.32
C VAL A 148 18.28 17.75 0.10
N THR A 149 17.39 17.69 1.09
CA THR A 149 17.71 17.99 2.50
C THR A 149 18.06 16.75 3.32
N GLY A 150 17.91 15.54 2.74
CA GLY A 150 18.24 14.27 3.38
C GLY A 150 17.06 13.29 3.44
N PRO A 151 17.22 12.18 4.18
CA PRO A 151 16.14 11.23 4.43
C PRO A 151 15.09 11.81 5.39
N HIS A 152 13.80 11.63 5.06
CA HIS A 152 12.70 11.95 5.97
C HIS A 152 11.70 10.81 6.03
N LEU A 153 11.37 10.41 7.26
CA LEU A 153 10.39 9.39 7.56
C LEU A 153 9.27 9.99 8.41
N TYR A 154 8.03 9.73 8.01
CA TYR A 154 6.83 10.21 8.68
C TYR A 154 5.84 9.06 8.92
N SER A 155 5.20 9.06 10.08
CA SER A 155 3.94 8.34 10.29
C SER A 155 2.78 9.32 10.11
N ILE A 156 1.73 8.89 9.41
CA ILE A 156 0.53 9.68 9.16
C ILE A 156 -0.67 8.82 9.58
N TYR A 157 -1.37 9.27 10.61
CA TYR A 157 -2.54 8.58 11.14
C TYR A 157 -3.81 8.98 10.37
N PRO A 158 -4.87 8.15 10.39
CA PRO A 158 -6.10 8.39 9.62
C PRO A 158 -6.76 9.76 9.85
N HIS A 159 -6.58 10.37 11.02
CA HIS A 159 -7.14 11.68 11.37
C HIS A 159 -6.31 12.86 10.84
N GLY A 160 -5.19 12.61 10.17
CA GLY A 160 -4.29 13.63 9.64
C GLY A 160 -3.21 14.12 10.61
N SER A 161 -3.06 13.51 11.80
CA SER A 161 -1.88 13.76 12.64
C SER A 161 -0.64 13.14 12.00
N THR A 162 0.50 13.83 12.14
CA THR A 162 1.76 13.46 11.49
C THR A 162 2.94 13.61 12.43
N ASP A 163 3.75 12.57 12.56
CA ASP A 163 4.97 12.60 13.36
C ASP A 163 6.19 12.35 12.47
N LYS A 164 7.29 13.04 12.77
CA LYS A 164 8.59 12.86 12.10
C LYS A 164 9.53 12.14 13.07
N LEU A 165 9.93 10.92 12.74
CA LEU A 165 10.66 10.05 13.65
C LEU A 165 11.77 9.28 12.91
N PRO A 166 12.84 8.85 13.61
CA PRO A 166 13.92 8.06 13.01
C PRO A 166 13.49 6.63 12.65
N TYR A 167 12.48 6.08 13.33
CA TYR A 167 11.84 4.81 13.01
C TYR A 167 10.36 4.88 13.38
N VAL A 168 9.53 4.13 12.66
CA VAL A 168 8.09 4.06 12.91
C VAL A 168 7.55 2.67 12.60
N THR A 169 6.47 2.29 13.27
CA THR A 169 5.69 1.08 12.96
C THR A 169 4.20 1.41 12.92
N MET A 170 3.46 0.75 12.03
CA MET A 170 1.99 0.88 11.92
C MET A 170 1.37 -0.48 11.58
N GLY A 171 0.06 -0.60 11.77
CA GLY A 171 -0.70 -1.84 11.57
C GLY A 171 -0.95 -2.63 12.86
N SER A 172 -1.51 -3.84 12.73
CA SER A 172 -1.90 -4.72 13.84
C SER A 172 -0.70 -5.30 14.60
N GLY A 173 0.35 -5.73 13.90
CA GLY A 173 1.59 -6.23 14.52
C GLY A 173 2.62 -5.13 14.83
N SER A 174 2.20 -3.86 14.82
CA SER A 174 3.09 -2.70 15.02
C SER A 174 3.81 -2.71 16.37
N LEU A 175 3.16 -3.21 17.42
CA LEU A 175 3.75 -3.29 18.77
C LEU A 175 4.89 -4.32 18.85
N ALA A 176 4.75 -5.47 18.20
CA ALA A 176 5.80 -6.48 18.14
C ALA A 176 7.01 -5.96 17.35
N ALA A 177 6.76 -5.27 16.23
CA ALA A 177 7.82 -4.61 15.47
C ALA A 177 8.50 -3.49 16.27
N MET A 178 7.75 -2.70 17.03
CA MET A 178 8.29 -1.60 17.84
C MET A 178 9.23 -2.12 18.94
N ALA A 179 8.89 -3.25 19.58
CA ALA A 179 9.75 -3.85 20.60
C ALA A 179 11.14 -4.21 20.06
N VAL A 180 11.24 -4.67 18.79
CA VAL A 180 12.52 -4.96 18.14
C VAL A 180 13.31 -3.68 17.84
N PHE A 181 12.62 -2.62 17.40
CA PHE A 181 13.28 -1.33 17.17
C PHE A 181 13.83 -0.73 18.46
N GLU A 182 13.05 -0.70 19.54
CA GLU A 182 13.50 -0.16 20.83
C GLU A 182 14.72 -0.92 21.41
N ASP A 183 14.81 -2.24 21.19
CA ASP A 183 15.93 -3.05 21.69
C ASP A 183 17.22 -2.85 20.86
N LYS A 184 17.11 -2.72 19.54
CA LYS A 184 18.26 -2.89 18.62
C LYS A 184 18.61 -1.67 17.78
N PHE A 185 17.75 -0.65 17.73
CA PHE A 185 17.99 0.55 16.94
C PHE A 185 19.23 1.29 17.44
N ARG A 186 20.05 1.76 16.49
CA ARG A 186 21.13 2.72 16.75
C ARG A 186 21.06 3.83 15.70
N PRO A 187 21.40 5.07 16.06
CA PRO A 187 21.53 6.14 15.07
C PRO A 187 22.64 5.79 14.06
N ASP A 188 22.49 6.29 12.83
CA ASP A 188 23.49 6.21 11.76
C ASP A 188 23.97 4.79 11.40
N MET A 189 23.07 3.80 11.46
CA MET A 189 23.34 2.43 11.00
C MET A 189 23.72 2.36 9.51
N GLU A 190 24.47 1.31 9.18
CA GLU A 190 24.77 0.91 7.80
C GLU A 190 23.54 0.34 7.07
N GLU A 191 23.53 0.38 5.72
CA GLU A 191 22.40 -0.11 4.90
C GLU A 191 22.02 -1.56 5.22
N GLU A 192 23.00 -2.47 5.27
CA GLU A 192 22.73 -3.90 5.54
C GLU A 192 22.26 -4.14 6.98
N GLU A 193 22.73 -3.35 7.94
CA GLU A 193 22.24 -3.41 9.31
C GLU A 193 20.78 -2.95 9.39
N ALA A 194 20.45 -1.84 8.73
CA ALA A 194 19.09 -1.31 8.67
C ALA A 194 18.13 -2.30 7.99
N LYS A 195 18.54 -2.91 6.86
CA LYS A 195 17.75 -3.96 6.17
C LYS A 195 17.46 -5.14 7.10
N LYS A 196 18.47 -5.62 7.82
CA LYS A 196 18.33 -6.71 8.77
C LYS A 196 17.38 -6.33 9.91
N LEU A 197 17.56 -5.16 10.51
CA LEU A 197 16.70 -4.67 11.59
C LEU A 197 15.24 -4.59 11.18
N VAL A 198 14.93 -3.99 10.01
CA VAL A 198 13.56 -3.89 9.51
C VAL A 198 12.98 -5.28 9.24
N SER A 199 13.74 -6.17 8.61
CA SER A 199 13.27 -7.54 8.35
C SER A 199 12.98 -8.32 9.64
N GLU A 200 13.78 -8.11 10.68
CA GLU A 200 13.57 -8.74 11.99
C GLU A 200 12.33 -8.17 12.69
N ALA A 201 12.11 -6.85 12.61
CA ALA A 201 10.93 -6.20 13.15
C ALA A 201 9.64 -6.68 12.46
N ILE A 202 9.64 -6.79 11.12
CA ILE A 202 8.50 -7.35 10.39
C ILE A 202 8.30 -8.83 10.73
N ALA A 203 9.37 -9.62 10.85
CA ALA A 203 9.28 -11.03 11.25
C ALA A 203 8.66 -11.18 12.64
N ALA A 204 9.01 -10.32 13.60
CA ALA A 204 8.38 -10.30 14.92
C ALA A 204 6.87 -10.04 14.83
N GLY A 205 6.44 -9.12 13.94
CA GLY A 205 5.02 -8.94 13.60
C GLY A 205 4.39 -10.21 13.02
N ILE A 206 5.04 -10.86 12.06
CA ILE A 206 4.54 -12.09 11.41
C ILE A 206 4.29 -13.22 12.40
N PHE A 207 5.17 -13.42 13.37
CA PHE A 207 5.07 -14.55 14.31
C PHE A 207 4.22 -14.26 15.55
N ASN A 208 3.93 -13.00 15.86
CA ASN A 208 3.16 -12.61 17.04
C ASN A 208 1.77 -11.99 16.74
N ASP A 209 1.47 -11.66 15.47
CA ASP A 209 0.17 -11.14 15.05
C ASP A 209 -0.52 -12.09 14.05
N LEU A 210 -1.79 -12.44 14.32
CA LEU A 210 -2.58 -13.31 13.45
C LEU A 210 -2.87 -12.67 12.09
N GLY A 211 -3.01 -11.35 12.09
CA GLY A 211 -3.31 -10.55 10.91
C GLY A 211 -2.17 -10.49 9.91
N SER A 212 -0.94 -10.59 10.40
CA SER A 212 0.29 -10.46 9.62
C SER A 212 0.83 -11.82 9.17
N GLY A 213 1.59 -11.85 8.07
CA GLY A 213 2.29 -13.08 7.66
C GLY A 213 2.71 -13.11 6.20
N SER A 214 3.12 -14.32 5.78
CA SER A 214 3.65 -14.61 4.44
C SER A 214 5.06 -14.05 4.23
N ASN A 215 5.34 -13.37 3.13
CA ASN A 215 6.69 -12.89 2.80
C ASN A 215 6.96 -11.54 3.46
N ILE A 216 8.22 -11.16 3.48
CA ILE A 216 8.67 -9.81 3.85
C ILE A 216 9.16 -9.11 2.59
N ASP A 217 8.65 -7.91 2.35
CA ASP A 217 9.12 -6.99 1.33
C ASP A 217 9.95 -5.89 1.97
N LEU A 218 11.01 -5.47 1.30
CA LEU A 218 11.80 -4.29 1.67
C LEU A 218 11.89 -3.31 0.51
N CYS A 219 11.92 -2.03 0.84
CA CYS A 219 12.25 -0.96 -0.09
C CYS A 219 13.36 -0.10 0.53
N VAL A 220 14.51 -0.05 -0.14
CA VAL A 220 15.66 0.76 0.26
C VAL A 220 15.73 1.98 -0.64
N ILE A 221 15.69 3.16 -0.04
CA ILE A 221 15.72 4.45 -0.73
C ILE A 221 16.95 5.19 -0.24
N SER A 222 17.91 5.42 -1.11
CA SER A 222 19.08 6.27 -0.85
C SER A 222 19.13 7.44 -1.85
N LYS A 223 20.14 8.29 -1.75
CA LYS A 223 20.32 9.41 -2.70
C LYS A 223 20.57 8.96 -4.13
N SER A 224 21.19 7.81 -4.33
CA SER A 224 21.65 7.31 -5.63
C SER A 224 20.94 6.04 -6.10
N LYS A 225 20.31 5.32 -5.17
CA LYS A 225 19.86 3.95 -5.38
C LYS A 225 18.45 3.76 -4.84
N LEU A 226 17.64 3.03 -5.58
CA LEU A 226 16.32 2.59 -5.18
C LEU A 226 16.22 1.08 -5.42
N ASP A 227 16.18 0.31 -4.33
CA ASP A 227 16.02 -1.14 -4.40
C ASP A 227 14.66 -1.54 -3.85
N PHE A 228 13.83 -2.14 -4.70
CA PHE A 228 12.57 -2.74 -4.30
C PHE A 228 12.70 -4.27 -4.29
N LEU A 229 12.75 -4.87 -3.09
CA LEU A 229 13.09 -6.28 -2.87
C LEU A 229 11.81 -7.06 -2.54
N ARG A 230 11.24 -7.71 -3.56
CA ARG A 230 10.03 -8.55 -3.46
C ARG A 230 10.27 -9.91 -4.14
N PRO A 231 10.43 -11.02 -3.39
CA PRO A 231 10.49 -11.13 -1.93
C PRO A 231 11.91 -10.83 -1.40
N TYR A 232 12.00 -10.28 -0.18
CA TYR A 232 13.26 -10.23 0.58
C TYR A 232 13.47 -11.50 1.42
N SER A 233 12.44 -11.91 2.18
CA SER A 233 12.50 -13.10 3.03
C SER A 233 11.19 -13.89 2.99
N VAL A 234 11.29 -15.22 3.06
CA VAL A 234 10.17 -16.17 3.03
C VAL A 234 10.22 -17.04 4.29
N PRO A 235 9.60 -16.60 5.41
CA PRO A 235 9.69 -17.28 6.71
C PRO A 235 8.93 -18.62 6.74
N ASN A 236 7.82 -18.74 6.00
CA ASN A 236 7.01 -19.95 5.98
C ASN A 236 6.80 -20.45 4.56
N LYS A 237 6.88 -21.78 4.38
CA LYS A 237 6.59 -22.46 3.11
C LYS A 237 5.39 -23.38 3.27
N LYS A 238 4.60 -23.50 2.20
CA LYS A 238 3.48 -24.45 2.15
C LYS A 238 4.02 -25.87 1.98
N GLY A 239 3.50 -26.82 2.76
CA GLY A 239 3.81 -28.24 2.59
C GLY A 239 3.33 -28.79 1.25
N THR A 240 3.88 -29.95 0.86
CA THR A 240 3.45 -30.68 -0.32
C THR A 240 2.11 -31.39 -0.05
N ARG A 241 1.30 -31.58 -1.10
CA ARG A 241 0.05 -32.33 -0.99
C ARG A 241 0.35 -33.82 -1.12
N PHE A 242 -0.05 -34.62 -0.15
CA PHE A 242 0.14 -36.08 -0.20
C PHE A 242 -0.88 -36.79 -1.10
N GLY A 243 -2.11 -36.27 -1.19
CA GLY A 243 -3.18 -36.84 -2.03
C GLY A 243 -3.30 -36.14 -3.39
N ARG A 244 -3.58 -36.92 -4.44
CA ARG A 244 -3.98 -36.43 -5.76
C ARG A 244 -5.50 -36.34 -5.84
N TYR A 245 -6.05 -35.14 -5.93
CA TYR A 245 -7.51 -34.90 -6.03
C TYR A 245 -7.94 -34.38 -7.41
N ARG A 246 -7.15 -34.64 -8.45
CA ARG A 246 -7.53 -34.32 -9.83
C ARG A 246 -8.46 -35.43 -10.33
N CYS A 247 -9.69 -35.09 -10.66
CA CYS A 247 -10.63 -35.97 -11.34
C CYS A 247 -10.35 -35.99 -12.85
N GLU A 248 -10.76 -37.08 -13.52
CA GLU A 248 -10.69 -37.18 -14.98
C GLU A 248 -11.75 -36.28 -15.65
N LYS A 249 -11.56 -35.97 -16.93
CA LYS A 249 -12.55 -35.19 -17.70
C LYS A 249 -13.85 -35.99 -17.83
N GLY A 250 -14.99 -35.30 -17.78
CA GLY A 250 -16.32 -35.93 -17.86
C GLY A 250 -16.95 -36.28 -16.51
N THR A 251 -16.27 -36.06 -15.38
CA THR A 251 -16.85 -36.30 -14.03
C THR A 251 -17.89 -35.24 -13.60
N THR A 252 -17.92 -34.07 -14.25
CA THR A 252 -18.88 -32.99 -13.95
C THR A 252 -20.01 -32.98 -14.98
N ALA A 253 -21.27 -33.05 -14.53
CA ALA A 253 -22.43 -32.98 -15.42
C ALA A 253 -22.57 -31.58 -16.05
N VAL A 254 -22.66 -31.51 -17.37
CA VAL A 254 -22.86 -30.28 -18.14
C VAL A 254 -24.25 -30.32 -18.75
N LEU A 255 -25.09 -29.33 -18.44
CA LEU A 255 -26.47 -29.25 -18.96
C LEU A 255 -26.54 -28.68 -20.38
N THR A 256 -25.70 -27.69 -20.66
CA THR A 256 -25.66 -27.01 -21.96
C THR A 256 -24.25 -26.51 -22.19
N GLU A 257 -23.75 -26.71 -23.40
CA GLU A 257 -22.44 -26.24 -23.84
C GLU A 257 -22.64 -25.35 -25.08
N ARG A 258 -21.87 -24.26 -25.18
CA ARG A 258 -21.84 -23.41 -26.36
C ARG A 258 -20.39 -23.13 -26.72
N VAL A 259 -20.02 -23.45 -27.96
CA VAL A 259 -18.70 -23.17 -28.53
C VAL A 259 -18.83 -21.95 -29.45
N THR A 260 -17.96 -20.96 -29.26
CA THR A 260 -17.87 -19.77 -30.13
C THR A 260 -16.48 -19.73 -30.74
N SER A 261 -16.37 -19.93 -32.05
CA SER A 261 -15.11 -19.82 -32.78
C SER A 261 -14.75 -18.35 -33.01
N LEU A 262 -13.48 -18.00 -32.83
CA LEU A 262 -12.94 -16.68 -33.15
C LEU A 262 -12.24 -16.77 -34.52
N GLU A 263 -12.63 -15.90 -35.46
CA GLU A 263 -11.86 -15.69 -36.69
C GLU A 263 -10.70 -14.74 -36.37
N VAL A 264 -9.47 -15.22 -36.51
CA VAL A 264 -8.26 -14.41 -36.31
C VAL A 264 -7.62 -14.20 -37.68
N GLU A 265 -7.72 -12.99 -38.22
CA GLU A 265 -6.91 -12.57 -39.36
C GLU A 265 -5.47 -12.34 -38.88
N VAL A 266 -4.55 -13.18 -39.32
CA VAL A 266 -3.11 -13.00 -39.06
C VAL A 266 -2.59 -11.98 -40.07
N LEU A 267 -2.47 -10.73 -39.65
CA LEU A 267 -1.80 -9.67 -40.42
C LEU A 267 -0.29 -9.76 -40.14
N GLU A 268 0.50 -10.11 -41.15
CA GLU A 268 1.96 -10.00 -41.09
C GLU A 268 2.40 -8.57 -41.45
N GLU A 269 2.78 -7.77 -40.45
CA GLU A 269 3.46 -6.49 -40.68
C GLU A 269 4.97 -6.70 -40.78
N THR A 270 5.55 -6.39 -41.94
CA THR A 270 7.01 -6.31 -42.12
C THR A 270 7.47 -4.87 -41.89
N VAL A 271 8.09 -4.61 -40.74
CA VAL A 271 8.70 -3.30 -40.46
C VAL A 271 10.02 -3.20 -41.21
N GLN A 272 10.04 -2.45 -42.31
CA GLN A 272 11.28 -2.04 -42.97
C GLN A 272 11.87 -0.84 -42.22
N THR A 273 12.98 -1.05 -41.51
CA THR A 273 13.78 0.05 -40.97
C THR A 273 14.55 0.71 -42.12
N MET A 274 14.22 1.97 -42.41
CA MET A 274 14.97 2.78 -43.38
C MET A 274 16.32 3.17 -42.75
N ASP A 275 17.42 2.77 -43.39
CA ASP A 275 18.77 3.13 -42.98
C ASP A 275 18.96 4.64 -43.19
N THR A 276 19.17 5.37 -42.09
CA THR A 276 19.47 6.82 -42.10
C THR A 276 20.92 7.00 -41.73
N SER A 277 21.79 6.52 -42.62
CA SER A 277 23.20 6.92 -42.67
C SER A 277 23.37 8.32 -43.22
#